data_AF-A0A8C9E537-F1
#
_entry.id   AF-A0A8C9E537-F1
#
_cell.length_a   1.000
_cell.length_b   1.000
_cell.length_c   1.000
_cell.angle_alpha   90.00
_cell.angle_beta   90.00
_cell.angle_gamma   90.00
#
_symmetry.space_group_name_H-M   'P 1'
#
loop_
_entity.id
_entity.type
_entity.pdbx_description
1 polymer ?
#
loop_
_entity_poly.entity_id
_entity_poly.type
_entity_poly.pdbx_seq_one_letter_code
_entity_poly.pdbx_strand_id
1 'polypeptide(L)'
;MGLELYLDLLSQPCRAVYIFAKKNGIPFELRSVDLRKGQHLSDVFAQVNPRQKVPALKGPHRPVPVWMSTWPGSTQPCGETASRSCGIR
;
A
#
# COMPACT_ATOMS: atom_id res chain seq x y z
N MET A 1 -1.84 15.99 0.68
CA MET A 1 -2.38 14.62 0.62
C MET A 1 -1.24 13.70 0.17
N GLY A 2 -0.37 13.33 1.11
CA GLY A 2 0.88 12.60 0.82
C GLY A 2 0.79 11.12 1.21
N LEU A 3 1.66 10.31 0.62
CA LEU A 3 1.79 8.88 0.91
C LEU A 3 2.57 8.70 2.23
N GLU A 4 2.02 7.98 3.20
CA GLU A 4 2.76 7.65 4.44
C GLU A 4 3.34 6.23 4.33
N LEU A 5 4.64 6.11 4.56
CA LEU A 5 5.41 4.87 4.45
C LEU A 5 5.95 4.46 5.81
N TYR A 6 5.44 3.36 6.34
CA TYR A 6 5.83 2.81 7.64
C TYR A 6 6.85 1.69 7.45
N LEU A 7 8.09 1.92 7.90
CA LEU A 7 9.25 1.10 7.57
C LEU A 7 10.16 0.90 8.79
N ASP A 8 10.84 -0.25 8.85
CA ASP A 8 12.03 -0.48 9.68
C ASP A 8 13.23 -0.72 8.77
N LEU A 9 14.19 0.20 8.73
CA LEU A 9 15.37 0.09 7.85
C LEU A 9 16.30 -1.07 8.21
N LEU A 10 16.14 -1.70 9.38
CA LEU A 10 16.82 -2.95 9.71
C LEU A 10 16.31 -4.12 8.84
N SER A 11 15.04 -4.07 8.44
CA SER A 11 14.42 -5.10 7.61
C SER A 11 14.79 -4.94 6.13
N GLN A 12 15.28 -6.01 5.49
CA GLN A 12 15.58 -6.04 4.05
C GLN A 12 14.42 -5.55 3.15
N PRO A 13 13.17 -6.06 3.28
CA PRO A 13 12.07 -5.61 2.43
C PRO A 13 11.73 -4.13 2.62
N CYS A 14 11.92 -3.56 3.82
CA CYS A 14 11.70 -2.14 4.06
C CYS A 14 12.74 -1.26 3.34
N ARG A 15 14.00 -1.69 3.30
CA ARG A 15 15.05 -1.00 2.54
C ARG A 15 14.77 -1.03 1.04
N ALA A 16 14.31 -2.15 0.51
CA ALA A 16 13.95 -2.27 -0.91
C ALA A 16 12.86 -1.25 -1.29
N VAL A 17 11.81 -1.16 -0.49
CA VAL A 17 10.71 -0.18 -0.72
C VAL A 17 11.18 1.26 -0.55
N TYR A 18 12.02 1.55 0.45
CA TYR A 18 12.60 2.88 0.64
C TYR A 18 13.43 3.33 -0.57
N ILE A 19 14.32 2.47 -1.04
CA ILE A 19 15.16 2.74 -2.21
C ILE A 19 14.29 2.91 -3.46
N PHE A 20 13.31 2.04 -3.66
CA PHE A 20 12.36 2.15 -4.76
C PHE A 20 11.66 3.51 -4.77
N ALA A 21 11.10 3.91 -3.64
CA ALA A 21 10.37 5.17 -3.55
C ALA A 21 11.28 6.39 -3.76
N LYS A 22 12.50 6.37 -3.20
CA LYS A 22 13.51 7.42 -3.42
C LYS A 22 13.99 7.50 -4.87
N LYS A 23 14.25 6.35 -5.50
CA LYS A 23 14.75 6.29 -6.88
C LYS A 23 13.72 6.73 -7.91
N ASN A 24 12.45 6.48 -7.65
CA ASN A 24 11.36 6.92 -8.52
C ASN A 24 10.88 8.36 -8.21
N GLY A 25 11.50 9.06 -7.26
CA GLY A 25 11.12 10.44 -6.92
C GLY A 25 9.71 10.55 -6.34
N ILE A 26 9.19 9.49 -5.72
CA ILE A 26 7.84 9.50 -5.16
C ILE A 26 7.85 10.37 -3.89
N PRO A 27 6.98 11.38 -3.76
CA PRO A 27 6.85 12.15 -2.53
C PRO A 27 6.13 11.31 -1.47
N PHE A 28 6.83 10.98 -0.39
CA PHE A 28 6.26 10.25 0.74
C PHE A 28 6.78 10.77 2.07
N GLU A 29 5.97 10.61 3.12
CA GLU A 29 6.38 10.79 4.50
C GLU A 29 6.87 9.46 5.08
N LEU A 30 8.11 9.47 5.59
CA LEU A 30 8.69 8.31 6.25
C LEU A 30 8.26 8.26 7.71
N ARG A 31 7.66 7.13 8.12
CA ARG A 31 7.36 6.80 9.52
C ARG A 31 8.22 5.60 9.92
N SER A 32 9.21 5.85 10.78
CA SER A 32 10.06 4.78 11.32
C SER A 32 9.29 3.95 12.33
N VAL A 33 9.30 2.62 12.16
CA VAL A 33 8.72 1.67 13.10
C VAL A 33 9.84 0.81 13.66
N ASP A 34 10.01 0.81 14.98
CA ASP A 34 11.02 -0.01 15.65
C ASP A 34 10.45 -1.42 15.90
N LEU A 35 10.91 -2.41 15.13
CA LEU A 35 10.48 -3.80 15.31
C LEU A 35 11.03 -4.42 16.60
N ARG A 36 12.21 -3.98 17.08
CA ARG A 36 12.84 -4.52 18.30
C ARG A 36 12.07 -4.12 19.54
N LYS A 37 11.45 -2.93 19.52
CA LYS A 37 10.55 -2.45 20.58
C LYS A 37 9.10 -2.92 20.40
N GLY A 38 8.79 -3.70 19.36
CA GLY A 38 7.43 -4.19 19.12
C GLY A 38 6.43 -3.10 18.71
N GLN A 39 6.87 -1.96 18.18
CA GLN A 39 5.96 -0.83 17.86
C GLN A 39 4.89 -1.20 16.83
N HIS A 40 5.19 -2.16 15.95
CA HIS A 40 4.25 -2.71 14.97
C HIS A 40 3.08 -3.48 15.62
N LEU A 41 3.21 -3.90 16.88
CA LEU A 41 2.15 -4.59 17.64
C LEU A 41 1.22 -3.62 18.38
N SER A 42 1.50 -2.32 18.33
CA SER A 42 0.62 -1.33 18.97
C SER A 42 -0.73 -1.24 18.27
N ASP A 43 -1.78 -0.91 19.02
CA ASP A 43 -3.13 -0.71 18.49
C ASP A 43 -3.18 0.42 17.45
N VAL A 44 -2.34 1.44 17.64
CA VAL A 44 -2.18 2.55 16.70
C VAL A 44 -1.68 2.05 15.34
N PHE A 45 -0.75 1.10 15.33
CA PHE A 45 -0.25 0.51 14.09
C PHE A 45 -1.24 -0.51 13.50
N ALA A 46 -2.01 -1.21 14.32
CA ALA A 46 -3.06 -2.12 13.88
C ALA A 46 -4.14 -1.39 13.05
N GLN A 47 -4.43 -0.12 13.36
CA GLN A 47 -5.33 0.72 12.55
C GLN A 47 -4.78 1.01 11.15
N VAL A 48 -3.46 1.08 11.00
CA VAL A 48 -2.80 1.27 9.70
C VAL A 48 -2.75 -0.03 8.93
N ASN A 49 -2.29 -1.10 9.58
CA ASN A 49 -2.20 -2.42 9.01
C ASN A 49 -2.64 -3.46 10.06
N PRO A 50 -3.84 -4.05 9.92
CA PRO A 50 -4.33 -5.08 10.83
C PRO A 50 -3.42 -6.31 10.93
N ARG A 51 -2.56 -6.54 9.93
CA ARG A 51 -1.57 -7.62 9.97
C ARG A 51 -0.33 -7.31 10.81
N GLN A 52 -0.18 -6.07 11.28
CA GLN A 52 0.93 -5.65 12.14
C GLN A 52 2.30 -5.98 11.53
N LYS A 53 2.43 -5.89 10.20
CA LYS A 53 3.69 -6.13 9.47
C LYS A 53 4.18 -4.86 8.79
N VAL A 54 5.49 -4.80 8.61
CA VAL A 54 6.19 -3.80 7.78
C VAL A 54 6.84 -4.50 6.59
N PRO A 55 7.02 -3.84 5.43
CA PRO A 55 6.62 -2.46 5.13
C PRO A 55 5.10 -2.28 5.02
N ALA A 56 4.57 -1.13 5.45
CA ALA A 56 3.15 -0.78 5.30
C ALA A 56 2.99 0.59 4.63
N LEU A 57 1.98 0.67 3.77
CA LEU A 57 1.67 1.84 2.96
C LEU A 57 0.30 2.37 3.31
N LYS A 58 0.21 3.67 3.60
CA LYS A 58 -1.07 4.33 3.85
C LYS A 58 -1.30 5.34 2.73
N GLY A 59 -2.24 4.98 1.86
CA GLY A 59 -2.65 5.80 0.72
C GLY A 59 -3.62 6.92 1.12
N PRO A 60 -3.84 7.91 0.25
CA PRO A 60 -4.78 9.01 0.48
C PRO A 60 -6.25 8.57 0.47
N HIS A 61 -6.60 7.49 -0.24
CA HIS A 61 -7.92 6.84 -0.20
C HIS A 61 -7.75 5.35 0.18
N ARG A 62 -7.99 5.04 1.46
CA ARG A 62 -7.81 3.75 2.15
C ARG A 62 -6.36 3.20 2.18
N PRO A 63 -5.99 2.45 3.23
CA PRO A 63 -4.69 1.79 3.29
C PRO A 63 -4.65 0.66 2.24
N VAL A 64 -3.83 0.83 1.21
CA VAL A 64 -3.46 -0.21 0.26
C VAL A 64 -2.40 -1.08 0.91
N PRO A 65 -2.71 -2.33 1.27
CA PRO A 65 -1.77 -3.10 2.05
C PRO A 65 -0.78 -3.76 1.08
N VAL A 66 0.51 -3.41 1.19
CA VAL A 66 1.57 -3.75 0.22
C VAL A 66 2.01 -5.24 0.26
N TRP A 67 1.20 -6.11 0.87
CA TRP A 67 1.52 -7.54 0.94
C TRP A 67 1.15 -8.23 -0.36
N MET A 68 2.15 -8.84 -0.98
CA MET A 68 2.18 -9.30 -2.37
C MET A 68 1.35 -10.56 -2.68
N SER A 69 0.43 -11.01 -1.81
CA SER A 69 -0.34 -12.25 -2.03
C SER A 69 -1.84 -12.06 -2.25
N THR A 70 -2.36 -10.84 -2.24
CA THR A 70 -3.75 -10.56 -2.65
C THR A 70 -3.75 -9.25 -3.41
N TRP A 71 -3.40 -9.39 -4.67
CA TRP A 71 -3.90 -8.49 -5.69
C TRP A 71 -5.33 -8.95 -6.03
N PRO A 72 -6.39 -8.21 -5.67
CA PRO A 72 -7.66 -8.35 -6.35
C PRO A 72 -7.52 -7.61 -7.69
N GLY A 73 -6.78 -8.21 -8.62
CA GLY A 73 -6.37 -7.53 -9.85
C GLY A 73 -5.99 -8.47 -11.00
N SER A 74 -6.27 -9.77 -10.89
CA SER A 74 -6.16 -10.72 -12.00
C SER A 74 -7.52 -11.18 -12.53
N THR A 75 -8.60 -10.48 -12.19
CA THR A 75 -9.88 -10.63 -12.90
C THR A 75 -10.42 -9.26 -13.21
N GLN A 76 -10.02 -8.71 -14.35
CA GLN A 76 -10.99 -7.95 -15.14
C GLN A 76 -12.00 -8.97 -15.67
N PRO A 77 -13.29 -8.92 -15.32
CA PRO A 77 -14.30 -9.31 -16.29
C PRO A 77 -14.35 -8.16 -17.31
N CYS A 78 -13.81 -8.39 -18.50
CA CYS A 78 -14.36 -7.74 -19.68
C CYS A 78 -15.82 -8.17 -19.79
N GLY A 79 -16.77 -7.25 -19.69
CA GLY A 79 -18.18 -7.55 -19.96
C GLY A 79 -19.15 -6.55 -19.32
N GLU A 80 -19.65 -5.65 -20.18
CA GLU A 80 -21.02 -5.09 -20.17
C GLU A 80 -21.45 -4.34 -18.90
N THR A 81 -21.74 -3.04 -18.96
CA THR A 81 -22.97 -2.55 -19.58
C THR A 81 -22.84 -1.06 -19.94
N ALA A 82 -22.46 -0.75 -21.18
CA ALA A 82 -22.76 0.54 -21.79
C ALA A 82 -24.17 0.44 -22.38
N SER A 83 -25.19 0.85 -21.62
CA SER A 83 -26.56 0.91 -22.09
C SER A 83 -26.77 2.22 -22.86
N ARG A 84 -27.20 2.07 -24.13
CA ARG A 84 -27.86 3.06 -25.01
C ARG A 84 -26.89 4.02 -25.73
N SER A 85 -26.95 4.25 -27.04
CA SER A 85 -27.79 3.77 -28.13
C SER A 85 -27.10 4.24 -29.42
N CYS A 86 -26.57 3.34 -30.25
CA CYS A 86 -26.16 3.69 -31.61
C CYS A 86 -27.27 3.25 -32.56
N GLY A 87 -27.83 4.22 -33.27
CA GLY A 87 -28.97 4.05 -34.15
C GLY A 87 -28.66 3.18 -35.37
N ILE A 88 -29.70 2.49 -35.81
CA ILE A 88 -29.79 1.78 -37.07
C ILE A 88 -29.60 2.76 -38.22
N ARG A 89 -28.58 2.55 -39.05
CA ARG A 89 -28.69 2.52 -40.52
C ARG A 89 -27.54 1.75 -41.12
#